data_AF-X1GMW4-F1
#
_entry.id   AF-X1GMW4-F1
#
_cell.length_a   1.000
_cell.length_b   1.000
_cell.length_c   1.000
_cell.angle_alpha   90.00
_cell.angle_beta   90.00
_cell.angle_gamma   90.00
#
_symmetry.space_group_name_H-M   'P 1'
#
loop_
_entity.id
_entity.type
_entity.pdbx_description
1 polymer ?
#
loop_
_entity_poly.entity_id
_entity_poly.type
_entity_poly.pdbx_seq_one_letter_code
_entity_poly.pdbx_strand_id
1 'polypeptide(L)'
;MRKVYLLILVVILSLVFLIGNFSVWATIYRIIDAEGNTIRVTTEPQMKISEEEAGCILSPIQPTIVPIISQDISKVKGIVFEDHNANGVQDIGEMGLPDILVSNGLTVAVTDETGSYLLPREGHFIFITTPSDYIPTTAWYKNLLEDNLHFGLRFTPEKNTQQFTFVQIT
;
A
#
# COMPACT_ATOMS: atom_id res chain seq x y z
N MET A 1 -29.85 14.24 57.64
CA MET A 1 -29.14 12.95 57.42
C MET A 1 -29.19 12.47 55.96
N ARG A 2 -30.35 12.31 55.31
CA ARG A 2 -30.49 11.82 53.91
C ARG A 2 -29.69 12.58 52.82
N LYS A 3 -29.54 13.91 52.94
CA LYS A 3 -28.76 14.72 51.98
C LYS A 3 -27.24 14.52 52.10
N VAL A 4 -26.73 14.20 53.28
CA VAL A 4 -25.29 13.97 53.51
C VAL A 4 -24.87 12.63 52.89
N TYR A 5 -25.69 11.59 53.05
CA TYR A 5 -25.44 10.30 52.38
C TYR A 5 -25.53 10.39 50.86
N LEU A 6 -26.43 11.22 50.32
CA LEU A 6 -26.52 11.46 48.88
C LEU A 6 -25.26 12.15 48.35
N LEU A 7 -24.75 13.16 49.06
CA LEU A 7 -23.52 13.86 48.67
C LEU A 7 -22.31 12.92 48.72
N ILE A 8 -22.20 12.10 49.77
CA ILE A 8 -21.15 11.09 49.91
C ILE A 8 -21.22 10.06 48.78
N LEU A 9 -22.42 9.58 48.43
CA LEU A 9 -22.63 8.64 47.32
C LEU A 9 -22.15 9.23 45.99
N VAL A 10 -22.51 10.50 45.71
CA VAL A 10 -22.10 11.18 44.47
C VAL A 10 -20.59 11.36 44.41
N VAL A 11 -19.94 11.74 45.51
CA VAL A 11 -18.49 11.87 45.59
C VAL A 11 -17.79 10.53 45.39
N ILE A 12 -18.28 9.45 46.02
CA ILE A 12 -17.74 8.10 45.85
C ILE A 12 -17.90 7.62 44.40
N LEU A 13 -19.09 7.80 43.82
CA LEU A 13 -19.35 7.40 42.43
C LEU A 13 -18.45 8.18 41.47
N SER A 14 -18.30 9.49 41.68
CA SER A 14 -17.44 10.33 40.86
C SER A 14 -15.96 9.97 41.00
N LEU A 15 -15.52 9.56 42.20
CA LEU A 15 -14.16 9.09 42.45
C LEU A 15 -13.90 7.74 41.75
N VAL A 16 -14.87 6.83 41.78
CA VAL A 16 -14.82 5.54 41.05
C VAL A 16 -14.70 5.77 39.54
N PHE A 17 -15.41 6.75 38.99
CA PHE A 17 -15.27 7.12 37.58
C PHE A 17 -13.93 7.79 37.25
N LEU A 18 -13.33 8.52 38.21
CA LEU A 18 -12.03 9.19 38.00
C LEU A 18 -10.83 8.23 38.06
N ILE A 19 -10.93 7.15 38.83
CA ILE A 19 -9.84 6.18 39.05
C ILE A 19 -10.03 4.85 38.30
N GLY A 20 -11.22 4.61 37.74
CA GLY A 20 -11.54 3.39 37.02
C GLY A 20 -11.09 3.45 35.55
N ASN A 21 -10.25 2.50 35.14
CA ASN A 21 -10.04 2.22 33.71
C ASN A 21 -11.20 1.36 33.20
N PHE A 22 -12.21 1.99 32.61
CA PHE A 22 -13.32 1.28 31.98
C PHE A 22 -12.93 0.91 30.54
N SER A 23 -12.54 -0.34 30.32
CA SER A 23 -12.44 -0.89 28.97
C SER A 23 -13.81 -1.36 28.51
N VAL A 24 -14.29 -0.79 27.40
CA VAL A 24 -15.50 -1.27 26.71
C VAL A 24 -15.09 -2.42 25.80
N TRP A 25 -15.43 -3.66 26.19
CA TRP A 25 -15.19 -4.85 25.36
C TRP A 25 -16.31 -5.00 24.34
N ALA A 26 -16.32 -4.15 23.31
CA ALA A 26 -17.24 -4.32 22.18
C ALA A 26 -16.53 -5.13 21.08
N THR A 27 -16.92 -6.39 20.90
CA THR A 27 -16.49 -7.18 19.74
C THR A 27 -17.25 -6.67 18.51
N ILE A 28 -16.52 -6.23 17.50
CA ILE A 28 -17.08 -5.80 16.23
C ILE A 28 -17.10 -7.02 15.30
N TYR A 29 -18.18 -7.22 14.57
CA TYR A 29 -18.38 -8.29 13.61
C TYR A 29 -18.56 -7.72 12.21
N ARG A 30 -18.23 -8.53 11.21
CA ARG A 30 -18.46 -8.25 9.80
C ARG A 30 -19.36 -9.33 9.23
N ILE A 31 -20.31 -8.90 8.40
CA ILE A 31 -21.18 -9.80 7.65
C ILE A 31 -20.64 -9.82 6.21
N ILE A 32 -20.40 -11.02 5.71
CA ILE A 32 -19.69 -11.29 4.46
C ILE A 32 -20.64 -12.05 3.53
N ASP A 33 -20.77 -11.61 2.27
CA ASP A 33 -21.56 -12.32 1.26
C ASP A 33 -20.86 -13.61 0.76
N ALA A 34 -21.53 -14.35 -0.12
CA ALA A 34 -20.99 -15.59 -0.69
C ALA A 34 -19.72 -15.35 -1.54
N GLU A 35 -19.57 -14.15 -2.09
CA GLU A 35 -18.44 -13.70 -2.90
C GLU A 35 -17.25 -13.22 -2.05
N GLY A 36 -17.40 -13.12 -0.72
CA GLY A 36 -16.34 -12.72 0.20
C GLY A 36 -16.27 -11.22 0.48
N ASN A 37 -17.23 -10.42 -0.03
CA ASN A 37 -17.28 -8.99 0.22
C ASN A 37 -17.97 -8.67 1.55
N THR A 38 -17.56 -7.56 2.15
CA THR A 38 -18.21 -7.05 3.35
C THR A 38 -19.47 -6.30 3.00
N ILE A 39 -20.62 -6.80 3.44
CA ILE A 39 -21.89 -6.12 3.24
C ILE A 39 -22.19 -5.12 4.37
N ARG A 40 -21.82 -5.44 5.62
CA ARG A 40 -21.89 -4.50 6.76
C ARG A 40 -21.05 -4.92 7.95
N VAL A 41 -20.87 -3.97 8.88
CA VAL A 41 -20.23 -4.15 10.18
C VAL A 41 -21.26 -3.94 11.29
N THR A 42 -21.20 -4.74 12.34
CA THR A 42 -22.16 -4.69 13.46
C THR A 42 -21.46 -5.03 14.79
N THR A 43 -21.94 -4.49 15.91
CA THR A 43 -21.52 -4.92 17.26
C THR A 43 -22.41 -6.01 17.82
N GLU A 44 -23.49 -6.36 17.12
CA GLU A 44 -24.41 -7.43 17.49
C GLU A 44 -23.88 -8.77 16.97
N PRO A 45 -23.75 -9.81 17.81
CA PRO A 45 -23.23 -11.11 17.40
C PRO A 45 -24.27 -11.96 16.66
N GLN A 46 -25.12 -11.35 15.84
CA GLN A 46 -26.26 -11.98 15.16
C GLN A 46 -26.47 -11.38 13.77
N MET A 47 -26.85 -12.22 12.81
CA MET A 47 -27.24 -11.80 11.45
C MET A 47 -28.76 -11.60 11.37
N LYS A 48 -29.20 -10.81 10.40
CA LYS A 48 -30.62 -10.77 10.02
C LYS A 48 -30.98 -12.06 9.30
N ILE A 49 -32.24 -12.46 9.43
CA ILE A 49 -32.80 -13.65 8.74
C ILE A 49 -32.54 -13.56 7.22
N SER A 50 -32.70 -12.37 6.63
CA SER A 50 -32.42 -12.14 5.20
C SER A 50 -30.96 -12.35 4.79
N GLU A 51 -30.02 -12.18 5.73
CA GLU A 51 -28.58 -12.37 5.47
C GLU A 51 -28.22 -13.85 5.59
N GLU A 52 -28.84 -14.57 6.53
CA GLU A 52 -28.71 -16.03 6.67
C GLU A 52 -29.31 -16.76 5.46
N GLU A 53 -30.50 -16.37 5.01
CA GLU A 53 -31.13 -16.90 3.80
C GLU A 53 -30.31 -16.61 2.53
N ALA A 54 -29.56 -15.50 2.51
CA ALA A 54 -28.64 -15.14 1.44
C ALA A 54 -27.28 -15.83 1.53
N GLY A 55 -27.06 -16.72 2.52
CA GLY A 55 -25.81 -17.46 2.69
C GLY A 55 -24.64 -16.63 3.21
N CYS A 56 -24.91 -15.51 3.89
CA CYS A 56 -23.87 -14.67 4.45
C CYS A 56 -23.18 -15.32 5.66
N ILE A 57 -21.94 -14.89 5.92
CA ILE A 57 -21.12 -15.37 7.04
C ILE A 57 -20.89 -14.22 8.03
N LEU A 58 -21.14 -14.49 9.32
CA LEU A 58 -20.78 -13.60 10.43
C LEU A 58 -19.36 -13.92 10.91
N SER A 59 -18.45 -12.95 10.82
CA SER A 59 -17.06 -13.11 11.26
C SER A 59 -16.67 -12.02 12.27
N PRO A 60 -16.13 -12.37 13.46
CA PRO A 60 -15.62 -11.36 14.37
C PRO A 60 -14.41 -10.65 13.74
N ILE A 61 -14.44 -9.32 13.76
CA ILE A 61 -13.26 -8.50 13.50
C ILE A 61 -12.36 -8.65 14.71
N GLN A 62 -11.50 -9.67 14.65
CA GLN A 62 -10.37 -9.73 15.54
C GLN A 62 -9.43 -8.59 15.13
N PRO A 63 -8.82 -7.85 16.07
CA PRO A 63 -7.63 -7.09 15.78
C PRO A 63 -6.60 -8.11 15.31
N THR A 64 -6.54 -8.34 14.01
CA THR A 64 -5.53 -9.19 13.43
C THR A 64 -4.26 -8.39 13.65
N ILE A 65 -3.50 -8.74 14.69
CA ILE A 65 -2.05 -8.61 14.59
C ILE A 65 -1.67 -9.63 13.52
N VAL A 66 -1.94 -9.28 12.26
CA VAL A 66 -1.22 -9.88 11.15
C VAL A 66 0.22 -9.57 11.56
N PRO A 67 1.12 -10.56 11.74
CA PRO A 67 2.53 -10.22 11.75
C PRO A 67 2.69 -9.39 10.50
N ILE A 68 3.04 -8.12 10.65
CA ILE A 68 3.30 -7.26 9.51
C ILE A 68 4.35 -8.06 8.75
N ILE A 69 3.97 -8.69 7.64
CA ILE A 69 4.95 -9.00 6.61
C ILE A 69 5.44 -7.60 6.33
N SER A 70 6.63 -7.30 6.84
CA SER A 70 7.27 -5.99 6.89
C SER A 70 7.54 -5.50 5.48
N GLN A 71 6.47 -5.32 4.70
CA GLN A 71 6.43 -4.34 3.65
C GLN A 71 6.34 -3.04 4.42
N ASP A 72 7.53 -2.54 4.72
CA ASP A 72 7.75 -1.19 5.20
C ASP A 72 6.98 -0.26 4.24
N ILE A 73 5.72 0.06 4.57
CA ILE A 73 4.86 0.95 3.79
C ILE A 73 5.45 2.35 3.72
N SER A 74 6.49 2.65 4.51
CA SER A 74 7.30 3.84 4.37
C SER A 74 8.28 3.78 3.19
N LYS A 75 8.38 2.64 2.47
CA LYS A 75 9.30 2.46 1.34
C LYS A 75 8.60 1.90 0.11
N VAL A 76 9.13 2.30 -1.02
CA VAL A 76 8.80 1.78 -2.34
C VAL A 76 9.99 0.97 -2.86
N LYS A 77 9.70 -0.21 -3.38
CA LYS A 77 10.68 -1.10 -3.98
C LYS A 77 10.19 -1.54 -5.35
N GLY A 78 11.13 -1.82 -6.24
CA GLY A 78 10.86 -2.36 -7.56
C GLY A 78 12.15 -2.81 -8.23
N ILE A 79 12.02 -3.18 -9.50
CA ILE A 79 13.12 -3.67 -10.32
C ILE A 79 13.09 -2.91 -11.64
N VAL A 80 14.24 -2.47 -12.13
CA VAL A 80 14.44 -2.09 -13.52
C VAL A 80 15.05 -3.29 -14.24
N PHE A 81 14.47 -3.73 -15.35
CA PHE A 81 14.87 -4.97 -16.02
C PHE A 81 14.98 -4.81 -17.55
N GLU A 82 15.76 -5.69 -18.16
CA GLU A 82 15.92 -5.81 -19.61
C GLU A 82 14.76 -6.60 -20.21
N ASP A 83 13.80 -5.87 -20.75
CA ASP A 83 12.59 -6.38 -21.40
C ASP A 83 12.87 -6.67 -22.87
N HIS A 84 13.39 -7.86 -23.14
CA HIS A 84 13.84 -8.27 -24.47
C HIS A 84 12.67 -8.40 -25.43
N ASN A 85 11.51 -8.83 -24.93
CA ASN A 85 10.32 -9.07 -25.75
C ASN A 85 9.37 -7.85 -25.80
N ALA A 86 9.66 -6.79 -25.05
CA ALA A 86 8.91 -5.55 -24.96
C ALA A 86 7.45 -5.72 -24.48
N ASN A 87 7.18 -6.67 -23.59
CA ASN A 87 5.83 -6.92 -23.07
C ASN A 87 5.52 -6.15 -21.77
N GLY A 88 6.51 -5.45 -21.19
CA GLY A 88 6.37 -4.64 -19.98
C GLY A 88 6.32 -5.44 -18.67
N VAL A 89 6.63 -6.73 -18.71
CA VAL A 89 6.63 -7.66 -17.57
C VAL A 89 7.98 -8.36 -17.51
N GLN A 90 8.54 -8.53 -16.32
CA GLN A 90 9.80 -9.24 -16.19
C GLN A 90 9.57 -10.75 -16.33
N ASP A 91 10.02 -11.32 -17.45
CA ASP A 91 9.94 -12.74 -17.74
C ASP A 91 11.15 -13.54 -17.23
N ILE A 92 11.01 -14.88 -17.22
CA ILE A 92 12.12 -15.77 -16.87
C ILE A 92 13.25 -15.58 -17.88
N GLY A 93 14.43 -15.19 -17.38
CA GLY A 93 15.62 -14.92 -18.17
C GLY A 93 15.86 -13.43 -18.44
N GLU A 94 14.90 -12.57 -18.12
CA GLU A 94 15.07 -11.11 -18.18
C GLU A 94 15.75 -10.60 -16.91
N MET A 95 17.01 -10.19 -17.07
CA MET A 95 17.85 -9.75 -15.97
C MET A 95 17.52 -8.32 -15.55
N GLY A 96 17.79 -8.01 -14.28
CA GLY A 96 17.75 -6.64 -13.80
C GLY A 96 18.89 -5.79 -14.39
N LEU A 97 18.64 -4.48 -14.49
CA LEU A 97 19.59 -3.50 -15.01
C LEU A 97 20.20 -2.69 -13.85
N PRO A 98 21.51 -2.82 -13.58
CA PRO A 98 22.21 -2.00 -12.60
C PRO A 98 22.40 -0.56 -13.07
N ASP A 99 22.77 0.31 -12.13
CA ASP A 99 23.18 1.70 -12.37
C ASP A 99 22.12 2.61 -13.01
N ILE A 100 20.84 2.21 -12.96
CA ILE A 100 19.71 3.03 -13.38
C ILE A 100 19.27 3.92 -12.22
N LEU A 101 19.18 5.23 -12.47
CA LEU A 101 18.68 6.20 -11.51
C LEU A 101 17.15 6.13 -11.43
N VAL A 102 16.64 5.93 -10.22
CA VAL A 102 15.21 5.94 -9.88
C VAL A 102 14.95 7.05 -8.86
N SER A 103 13.91 7.85 -9.04
CA SER A 103 13.59 8.96 -8.14
C SER A 103 12.09 9.08 -7.87
N ASN A 104 11.75 9.58 -6.68
CA ASN A 104 10.39 10.02 -6.32
C ASN A 104 10.25 11.57 -6.37
N GLY A 105 11.22 12.28 -6.96
CA GLY A 105 11.28 13.74 -6.99
C GLY A 105 11.88 14.39 -5.73
N LEU A 106 12.15 13.62 -4.68
CA LEU A 106 12.78 14.10 -3.44
C LEU A 106 14.13 13.41 -3.19
N THR A 107 14.15 12.08 -3.35
CA THR A 107 15.31 11.22 -3.19
C THR A 107 15.62 10.50 -4.51
N VAL A 108 16.87 10.13 -4.69
CA VAL A 108 17.34 9.33 -5.83
C VAL A 108 17.99 8.05 -5.29
N ALA A 109 17.67 6.92 -5.91
CA ALA A 109 18.30 5.63 -5.69
C ALA A 109 18.93 5.14 -6.99
N VAL A 110 19.98 4.35 -6.86
CA VAL A 110 20.65 3.66 -7.97
C VAL A 110 20.25 2.19 -7.89
N THR A 111 19.88 1.56 -9.01
CA THR A 111 19.60 0.13 -9.02
C THR A 111 20.87 -0.69 -8.76
N ASP A 112 20.75 -1.76 -7.99
CA ASP A 112 21.86 -2.69 -7.71
C ASP A 112 22.11 -3.68 -8.86
N GLU A 113 23.06 -4.61 -8.67
CA GLU A 113 23.41 -5.66 -9.65
C GLU A 113 22.23 -6.51 -10.11
N THR A 114 21.15 -6.58 -9.31
CA THR A 114 19.92 -7.32 -9.63
C THR A 114 18.84 -6.42 -10.25
N GLY A 115 19.16 -5.15 -10.53
CA GLY A 115 18.22 -4.13 -11.00
C GLY A 115 17.27 -3.62 -9.91
N SER A 116 17.45 -4.01 -8.65
CA SER A 116 16.55 -3.66 -7.57
C SER A 116 16.80 -2.24 -7.07
N TYR A 117 15.73 -1.51 -6.74
CA TYR A 117 15.82 -0.21 -6.08
C TYR A 117 14.93 -0.15 -4.84
N LEU A 118 15.29 0.73 -3.91
CA LEU A 118 14.54 1.02 -2.69
C LEU A 118 14.57 2.53 -2.43
N LEU A 119 13.39 3.13 -2.26
CA LEU A 119 13.22 4.55 -1.96
C LEU A 119 12.24 4.74 -0.80
N PRO A 120 12.27 5.86 -0.07
CA PRO A 120 11.16 6.27 0.78
C PRO A 120 9.86 6.43 -0.04
N ARG A 121 8.72 5.99 0.49
CA ARG A 121 7.39 6.13 -0.11
C ARG A 121 6.83 7.52 0.18
N GLU A 122 7.53 8.52 -0.35
CA GLU A 122 7.18 9.93 -0.28
C GLU A 122 6.90 10.48 -1.68
N GLY A 123 6.08 11.52 -1.78
CA GLY A 123 5.67 12.11 -3.06
C GLY A 123 4.44 11.43 -3.68
N HIS A 124 4.28 11.60 -5.00
CA HIS A 124 3.10 11.12 -5.73
C HIS A 124 3.44 10.07 -6.81
N PHE A 125 4.64 10.15 -7.36
CA PHE A 125 5.09 9.29 -8.45
C PHE A 125 6.57 8.96 -8.30
N ILE A 126 6.98 7.87 -8.95
CA ILE A 126 8.36 7.46 -9.15
C ILE A 126 8.69 7.46 -10.63
N PHE A 127 9.94 7.71 -10.99
CA PHE A 127 10.38 7.74 -12.38
C PHE A 127 11.84 7.32 -12.50
N ILE A 128 12.23 6.92 -13.72
CA ILE A 128 13.59 6.47 -14.02
C ILE A 128 14.30 7.39 -15.01
N THR A 129 15.62 7.35 -15.02
CA THR A 129 16.42 7.85 -16.15
C THR A 129 16.53 6.75 -17.20
N THR A 130 16.25 7.07 -18.46
CA THR A 130 16.45 6.14 -19.58
C THR A 130 17.83 6.38 -20.20
N PRO A 131 18.75 5.41 -20.17
CA PRO A 131 20.03 5.54 -20.87
C PRO A 131 19.85 5.71 -22.39
N SER A 132 20.82 6.32 -23.07
CA SER A 132 20.73 6.65 -24.51
C SER A 132 20.51 5.44 -25.40
N ASP A 133 21.11 4.31 -25.05
CA ASP A 133 21.04 3.05 -25.81
C ASP A 133 19.82 2.22 -25.41
N TYR A 134 18.84 2.83 -24.75
CA TYR A 134 17.66 2.16 -24.24
C TYR A 134 16.38 2.92 -24.59
N ILE A 135 15.29 2.15 -24.70
CA ILE A 135 13.93 2.68 -24.78
C ILE A 135 13.09 2.09 -23.64
N PRO A 136 12.16 2.86 -23.06
CA PRO A 136 11.23 2.32 -22.08
C PRO A 136 10.17 1.45 -22.76
N THR A 137 9.95 0.25 -22.23
CA THR A 137 8.86 -0.66 -22.65
C THR A 137 7.65 -0.56 -21.72
N THR A 138 7.85 -0.03 -20.50
CA THR A 138 6.79 0.44 -19.61
C THR A 138 6.73 1.98 -19.58
N ALA A 139 5.78 2.55 -18.84
CA ALA A 139 5.81 3.99 -18.58
C ALA A 139 7.07 4.37 -17.78
N TRP A 140 7.77 5.43 -18.21
CA TRP A 140 8.99 5.92 -17.55
C TRP A 140 8.73 6.58 -16.19
N TYR A 141 7.45 6.80 -15.84
CA TYR A 141 6.97 7.20 -14.51
C TYR A 141 5.77 6.35 -14.10
N LYS A 142 5.56 6.20 -12.79
CA LYS A 142 4.46 5.42 -12.19
C LYS A 142 3.92 6.11 -10.95
N ASN A 143 2.60 6.05 -10.75
CA ASN A 143 1.99 6.52 -9.52
C ASN A 143 2.29 5.55 -8.38
N LEU A 144 2.54 6.05 -7.17
CA LEU A 144 2.82 5.20 -6.02
C LEU A 144 1.66 4.24 -5.66
N LEU A 145 0.43 4.54 -6.10
CA LEU A 145 -0.75 3.70 -5.90
C LEU A 145 -0.84 2.51 -6.89
N GLU A 146 0.04 2.43 -7.89
CA GLU A 146 0.08 1.28 -8.79
C GLU A 146 0.59 0.02 -8.07
N ASP A 147 0.01 -1.13 -8.42
CA ASP A 147 0.42 -2.44 -7.88
C ASP A 147 1.79 -2.89 -8.41
N ASN A 148 2.16 -2.43 -9.61
CA ASN A 148 3.42 -2.77 -10.27
C ASN A 148 4.30 -1.53 -10.45
N LEU A 149 5.40 -1.51 -9.71
CA LEU A 149 6.41 -0.44 -9.70
C LEU A 149 7.72 -0.88 -10.37
N HIS A 150 7.67 -1.87 -11.25
CA HIS A 150 8.79 -2.31 -12.08
C HIS A 150 8.89 -1.48 -13.36
N PHE A 151 10.12 -1.31 -13.87
CA PHE A 151 10.37 -0.58 -15.11
C PHE A 151 11.07 -1.49 -16.13
N GLY A 152 10.46 -1.66 -17.30
CA GLY A 152 11.06 -2.38 -18.41
C GLY A 152 11.81 -1.41 -19.31
N LEU A 153 13.05 -1.76 -19.64
CA LEU A 153 13.85 -1.09 -20.65
C LEU A 153 14.29 -2.11 -21.68
N ARG A 154 14.33 -1.71 -22.95
CA ARG A 154 14.89 -2.53 -24.03
C ARG A 154 16.11 -1.87 -24.63
N PHE A 155 17.20 -2.61 -24.74
CA PHE A 155 18.42 -2.16 -25.40
C PHE A 155 18.16 -1.90 -26.88
N THR A 156 18.57 -0.74 -27.36
CA THR A 156 18.42 -0.25 -28.73
C THR A 156 19.59 0.69 -29.05
N PRO A 157 20.75 0.15 -29.46
CA PRO A 157 22.00 0.91 -29.64
C PRO A 157 21.91 1.93 -30.80
N GLU A 158 20.98 1.75 -31.72
CA GLU A 158 20.76 2.67 -32.85
C GLU A 158 20.24 4.05 -32.42
N LYS A 159 19.71 4.15 -31.18
CA LYS A 159 19.26 5.40 -30.58
C LYS A 159 20.41 6.29 -30.10
N ASN A 160 21.64 5.80 -30.03
CA ASN A 160 22.83 6.61 -29.71
C ASN A 160 23.24 7.60 -30.82
N THR A 161 22.40 7.80 -31.83
CA THR A 161 22.65 8.81 -32.84
C THR A 161 22.43 10.18 -32.20
N GLN A 162 23.44 11.06 -32.25
CA GLN A 162 23.46 12.41 -31.65
C GLN A 162 22.39 13.39 -32.24
N GLN A 163 21.33 12.87 -32.86
CA GLN A 163 20.21 13.63 -33.40
C GLN A 163 19.14 13.81 -32.34
N PHE A 164 19.16 14.96 -31.67
CA PHE A 164 18.00 15.47 -30.94
C PHE A 164 17.39 16.65 -31.70
N THR A 165 16.06 16.73 -31.68
CA THR A 165 15.30 17.87 -32.22
C THR A 165 14.71 18.62 -31.04
N PHE A 166 15.10 19.89 -30.87
CA PHE A 166 14.41 20.75 -29.91
C PHE A 166 13.07 21.18 -30.49
N VAL A 167 11.99 20.90 -29.77
CA VAL A 167 10.67 21.48 -30.05
C VAL A 167 10.47 22.62 -29.07
N GLN A 168 10.49 23.85 -29.57
CA GLN A 168 10.12 25.02 -28.80
C GLN A 168 8.60 25.14 -28.83
N ILE A 169 7.96 25.08 -27.66
CA ILE A 169 6.54 25.40 -27.50
C ILE A 169 6.46 26.92 -27.28
N THR A 170 5.81 27.64 -28.20
CA THR A 170 5.52 29.08 -28.12
C THR A 170 4.09 29.33 -27.70
#